data_AF-A0A0A0D363-F1
#
_entry.id   AF-A0A0A0D363-F1
#
_cell.length_a   1.000
_cell.length_b   1.000
_cell.length_c   1.000
_cell.angle_alpha   90.00
_cell.angle_beta   90.00
_cell.angle_gamma   90.00
#
_symmetry.space_group_name_H-M   'P 1'
#
loop_
_entity.id
_entity.type
_entity.pdbx_description
1 polymer ?
#
loop_
_entity_poly.entity_id
_entity_poly.type
_entity_poly.pdbx_seq_one_letter_code
_entity_poly.pdbx_strand_id
1 'polypeptide(L)'
;MWTVQDAKAQLSEILRRAKAGEPQVIGTQDPCVVISAKTFKALTQAQDRHLGRWLVEHAPAGIEIELPPRAEARTDPFDEN
;
A
#
# COMPACT_ATOMS: atom_id res chain seq x y z
N MET A 1 7.55 20.40 -7.08
CA MET A 1 6.40 20.02 -7.93
C MET A 1 6.61 20.65 -9.29
N TRP A 2 6.49 19.87 -10.35
CA TRP A 2 6.75 20.30 -11.72
C TRP A 2 5.44 20.69 -12.41
N THR A 3 5.47 21.75 -13.22
CA THR A 3 4.38 21.94 -14.19
C THR A 3 4.51 20.91 -15.31
N VAL A 4 3.44 20.66 -16.06
CA VAL A 4 3.49 19.74 -17.21
C VAL A 4 4.49 20.24 -18.26
N GLN A 5 4.60 21.56 -18.45
CA GLN A 5 5.52 22.16 -19.41
C GLN A 5 6.98 21.97 -18.98
N ASP A 6 7.31 22.26 -17.72
CA ASP A 6 8.67 22.07 -17.20
C ASP A 6 9.07 20.60 -17.23
N ALA A 7 8.13 19.70 -16.93
CA ALA A 7 8.38 18.28 -16.96
C ALA A 7 8.73 17.76 -18.37
N LYS A 8 8.09 18.32 -19.41
CA LYS A 8 8.44 18.00 -20.81
C LYS A 8 9.82 18.52 -21.18
N ALA A 9 10.14 19.76 -20.78
CA ALA A 9 11.43 20.38 -21.06
C ALA A 9 12.59 19.72 -20.30
N GLN A 10 12.34 19.19 -19.09
CA GLN A 10 13.36 18.66 -18.19
C GLN A 10 13.15 17.18 -17.84
N LEU A 11 12.58 16.41 -18.77
CA LEU A 11 12.26 14.99 -18.53
C LEU A 11 13.49 14.20 -18.06
N SER A 12 14.67 14.44 -18.64
CA SER A 12 15.91 13.76 -18.24
C SER A 12 16.29 14.01 -16.78
N GLU A 13 16.09 15.22 -16.26
CA GLU A 13 16.38 15.56 -14.87
C GLU A 13 15.36 14.92 -13.92
N ILE A 14 14.09 14.91 -14.28
CA ILE A 14 13.03 14.20 -13.55
C ILE A 14 13.38 12.71 -13.42
N LEU A 15 13.77 12.07 -14.53
CA LEU A 15 14.15 10.66 -14.52
C LEU A 15 15.43 10.40 -13.71
N ARG A 16 16.40 11.33 -13.72
CA ARG A 16 17.61 11.24 -12.89
C ARG A 16 17.27 11.24 -11.40
N ARG A 17 16.42 12.18 -10.96
CA ARG A 17 15.96 12.26 -9.55
C ARG A 17 15.12 11.05 -9.14
N ALA A 18 14.20 10.61 -10.00
CA ALA A 18 13.40 9.42 -9.75
C ALA A 18 14.25 8.16 -9.57
N LYS A 19 15.34 8.01 -10.36
CA LYS A 19 16.32 6.93 -10.21
C LYS A 19 17.16 7.05 -8.94
N ALA A 20 17.42 8.27 -8.46
CA ALA A 20 18.09 8.52 -7.17
C ALA A 20 17.20 8.21 -5.96
N GLY A 21 15.92 7.84 -6.18
CA GLY A 21 14.97 7.51 -5.13
C GLY A 21 14.07 8.67 -4.72
N GLU A 22 14.16 9.82 -5.39
CA GLU A 22 13.34 11.00 -5.10
C GLU A 22 12.08 11.01 -5.99
N PRO A 23 10.87 10.84 -5.45
CA PRO A 23 9.63 10.92 -6.22
C PRO A 23 9.43 12.33 -6.79
N GLN A 24 9.04 12.40 -8.07
CA GLN A 24 8.78 13.67 -8.75
C GLN A 24 7.28 13.80 -9.02
N VAL A 25 6.67 14.89 -8.54
CA VAL A 25 5.24 15.16 -8.73
C VAL A 25 5.04 16.15 -9.87
N ILE A 26 4.17 15.83 -10.82
CA ILE A 26 3.88 16.62 -12.03
C ILE A 26 2.40 17.02 -12.03
N GLY A 27 2.14 18.31 -12.22
CA GLY A 27 0.79 18.87 -12.29
C GLY A 27 0.24 19.32 -10.93
N THR A 28 -0.78 20.18 -10.97
CA THR A 28 -1.49 20.70 -9.80
C THR A 28 -2.91 20.15 -9.67
N GLN A 29 -3.60 19.95 -10.79
CA GLN A 29 -4.90 19.26 -10.86
C GLN A 29 -4.66 17.81 -11.33
N ASP A 30 -5.09 16.85 -10.51
CA ASP A 30 -4.83 15.41 -10.69
C ASP A 30 -3.33 15.08 -10.90
N PRO A 31 -2.50 15.27 -9.86
CA PRO A 31 -1.05 15.18 -10.00
C PRO A 31 -0.58 13.74 -10.24
N CYS A 32 0.32 13.56 -11.21
CA CYS A 32 1.00 12.30 -11.45
C CYS A 32 2.34 12.24 -10.72
N VAL A 33 2.72 11.04 -10.25
CA VAL A 33 4.00 10.82 -9.57
C VAL A 33 4.91 9.92 -10.42
N VAL A 34 6.15 10.36 -10.62
CA VAL A 34 7.20 9.59 -11.28
C VAL A 34 8.16 9.05 -10.23
N ILE A 35 8.30 7.72 -10.18
CA ILE A 35 9.25 6.99 -9.34
C ILE A 35 10.05 6.00 -10.18
N SER A 36 11.14 5.46 -9.63
CA SER A 36 11.87 4.39 -10.29
C SER A 36 10.99 3.13 -10.43
N ALA A 37 11.21 2.36 -11.51
CA ALA A 37 10.54 1.07 -11.70
C ALA A 37 10.82 0.09 -10.55
N LYS A 38 12.02 0.14 -9.95
CA LYS A 38 12.39 -0.65 -8.76
C LYS A 38 11.47 -0.32 -7.59
N THR A 39 11.25 0.98 -7.32
CA THR A 39 10.37 1.45 -6.26
C THR A 39 8.93 1.03 -6.54
N PHE A 40 8.43 1.22 -7.76
CA PHE A 40 7.08 0.82 -8.13
C PHE A 40 6.86 -0.68 -7.90
N LYS A 41 7.79 -1.53 -8.38
CA LYS A 41 7.73 -2.97 -8.18
C LYS A 41 7.70 -3.36 -6.71
N ALA A 42 8.52 -2.74 -5.87
CA ALA A 42 8.52 -3.02 -4.43
C ALA A 42 7.16 -2.68 -3.77
N LEU A 43 6.55 -1.57 -4.17
CA LEU A 43 5.25 -1.13 -3.65
C LEU A 43 4.07 -2.00 -4.14
N THR A 44 4.12 -2.47 -5.39
CA THR A 44 3.04 -3.30 -5.94
C THR A 44 3.17 -4.77 -5.57
N GLN A 45 4.38 -5.31 -5.46
CA GLN A 45 4.58 -6.67 -4.96
C GLN A 45 4.19 -6.84 -3.49
N ALA A 46 4.26 -5.77 -2.69
CA ALA A 46 3.71 -5.78 -1.33
C ALA A 46 2.18 -5.91 -1.32
N GLN A 47 1.49 -5.42 -2.36
CA GLN A 47 0.03 -5.50 -2.51
C GLN A 47 -0.42 -6.85 -3.07
N ASP A 48 0.43 -7.53 -3.85
CA ASP A 48 0.21 -8.92 -4.31
C ASP A 48 0.45 -9.98 -3.22
N ARG A 49 0.68 -9.57 -1.97
CA ARG A 49 0.62 -10.53 -0.85
C ARG A 49 -0.82 -11.00 -0.74
N HIS A 50 -1.08 -12.19 -1.29
CA HIS A 50 -2.30 -12.94 -1.04
C HIS A 50 -2.48 -13.07 0.48
N LEU A 51 -3.29 -12.19 1.06
CA LEU A 51 -3.48 -12.11 2.51
C LEU A 51 -3.90 -13.46 3.08
N GLY A 52 -4.71 -14.23 2.34
CA GLY A 52 -5.05 -15.61 2.70
C GLY A 52 -3.84 -16.55 2.77
N ARG A 53 -2.92 -16.49 1.81
CA ARG A 53 -1.68 -17.29 1.85
C ARG A 53 -0.77 -16.84 2.99
N TRP A 54 -0.62 -15.52 3.18
CA TRP A 54 0.16 -14.98 4.29
C TRP A 54 -0.41 -15.42 5.65
N LEU A 55 -1.73 -15.42 5.82
CA LEU A 55 -2.38 -15.92 7.02
C LEU A 55 -2.12 -17.42 7.22
N VAL A 56 -2.18 -18.25 6.18
CA VAL A 56 -1.85 -19.68 6.31
C VAL A 56 -0.38 -19.88 6.73
N GLU A 57 0.54 -19.08 6.19
CA GLU A 57 1.98 -19.20 6.47
C GLU A 57 2.40 -18.65 7.83
N HIS A 58 1.68 -17.64 8.35
CA HIS A 58 2.08 -16.89 9.53
C HIS A 58 1.07 -16.89 10.68
N ALA A 59 -0.12 -17.48 10.50
CA ALA A 59 -1.07 -17.62 11.59
C ALA A 59 -0.45 -18.45 12.72
N PRO A 60 -0.65 -18.05 13.99
CA PRO A 60 -0.25 -18.87 15.13
C PRO A 60 -0.95 -20.22 15.04
N ALA A 61 -0.19 -21.29 14.84
CA ALA A 61 -0.67 -22.66 14.82
C ALA A 61 -0.25 -23.36 16.12
N GLY A 62 -1.15 -24.18 16.69
CA GLY A 62 -0.87 -24.96 17.90
C GLY A 62 -0.98 -24.18 19.22
N ILE A 63 -1.54 -22.98 19.20
CA ILE A 63 -1.96 -22.29 20.44
C ILE A 63 -3.37 -22.76 20.78
N GLU A 64 -3.55 -23.23 22.00
CA GLU A 64 -4.88 -23.54 22.54
C GLU A 64 -5.58 -22.22 22.84
N ILE A 65 -6.58 -21.89 22.01
CA ILE A 65 -7.40 -20.70 22.21
C ILE A 65 -8.65 -21.15 22.97
N GLU A 66 -8.83 -20.62 24.18
CA GLU A 66 -10.09 -20.78 24.91
C GLU A 66 -11.20 -20.13 24.10
N LEU A 67 -12.06 -20.98 23.51
CA LEU A 67 -13.22 -20.50 22.79
C LEU A 67 -14.27 -20.01 23.79
N PRO A 68 -14.89 -18.85 23.56
CA PRO A 68 -15.97 -18.39 24.41
C PRO A 68 -17.13 -19.40 24.39
N PRO A 69 -17.88 -19.53 25.49
CA PRO A 69 -19.03 -20.43 25.56
C PRO A 69 -20.03 -20.12 24.42
N ARG A 70 -20.41 -21.13 23.64
CA ARG A 70 -21.38 -20.97 22.54
C ARG A 70 -22.80 -20.59 23.00
N ALA A 71 -23.06 -20.64 24.31
CA ALA A 71 -24.36 -20.34 24.91
C ALA A 71 -24.57 -18.84 25.18
N GLU A 72 -23.52 -18.02 25.15
CA GLU A 72 -23.65 -16.58 25.32
C GLU A 72 -23.94 -15.95 23.94
N ALA A 73 -25.12 -15.37 23.81
CA ALA A 73 -25.43 -14.48 22.70
C ALA A 73 -24.40 -13.34 22.73
N ARG A 74 -23.49 -13.32 21.75
CA ARG A 74 -22.58 -12.19 21.59
C ARG A 74 -23.43 -10.96 21.37
N THR A 75 -23.33 -9.99 22.28
CA THR A 75 -23.94 -8.67 22.08
C THR A 75 -23.44 -8.11 20.76
N ASP A 76 -24.36 -7.65 19.93
CA ASP A 76 -24.00 -7.01 18.67
C ASP A 76 -23.27 -5.70 19.02
N PRO A 77 -21.99 -5.55 18.62
CA PRO A 77 -21.20 -4.36 18.93
C PRO A 77 -21.70 -3.09 18.22
N PHE A 78 -22.72 -3.21 17.38
CA PHE A 78 -23.40 -2.10 16.70
C PHE A 78 -24.86 -1.93 17.15
N ASP A 79 -25.32 -2.68 18.15
CA ASP A 79 -26.64 -2.46 18.76
C ASP A 79 -26.54 -1.25 19.70
N GLU A 80 -26.84 -0.06 19.18
CA GLU A 80 -27.12 1.12 19.99
C GLU A 80 -28.60 1.11 20.40
N ASN A 81 -28.90 0.65 21.62
CA ASN A 81 -30.07 1.04 22.41
C ASN A 81 -29.74 1.03 23.91
#